data_AF-A0A833HIB4-F1
#
_entry.id   AF-A0A833HIB4-F1
#
_cell.length_a   1.000
_cell.length_b   1.000
_cell.length_c   1.000
_cell.angle_alpha   90.00
_cell.angle_beta   90.00
_cell.angle_gamma   90.00
#
_symmetry.space_group_name_H-M   'P 1'
#
loop_
_entity.id
_entity.type
_entity.pdbx_description
1 polymer ?
#
loop_
_entity_poly.entity_id
_entity_poly.type
_entity_poly.pdbx_seq_one_letter_code
_entity_poly.pdbx_strand_id
1 'polypeptide(L)'
;GRRATAVHLGGGLHHARADHGAGFCLFHDVGIAIRRLRHDGFTGRVLVLDLDLHDGDGTRALFAADASVHTFSIHNRDWEEPAGVETTSIALGSGVDDELYLARLRAELPPLLERFAPQLVFFLAGVDVADDDALGDWRVSAAGIVERDRFVHAELARRRLPVARLLAGGYGDHAWRHTARSLSALALGGTALEPPSTADLVVEHFRHIAGTLPAPQLAGDDDALLSDEDVAELFGGLGATGAARRRFLGFYTPAGIELALERLGYLGELERLGFERPTVEFDLTGPADTLRIFGAPDRRELLLELRARRDRATIPGFELLWLEWLLLQNPRLAFTADRPALPGQQHPGLGMLRETLAALVLVCDRLKLDGIGVTASHFHPAAQSVDTLCFVDPRDAPVFRGLVRSVAALPALQGSLAVEGGGLVDAATGQAFRWRPLAMVYPISPALRAWFERDNYRRIASAAEPRFVAARPPA
;
A
#
# COMPACT_ATOMS: atom_id res chain seq x y z
N GLY A 1 -21.23 -23.72 24.78
CA GLY A 1 -19.91 -23.79 24.14
C GLY A 1 -19.92 -23.13 22.76
N ARG A 2 -20.10 -21.81 22.68
CA ARG A 2 -19.78 -21.04 21.47
C ARG A 2 -18.90 -19.87 21.91
N ARG A 3 -17.73 -19.73 21.28
CA ARG A 3 -16.88 -18.53 21.43
C ARG A 3 -17.70 -17.36 20.86
N ALA A 4 -18.04 -16.38 21.69
CA ALA A 4 -19.01 -15.33 21.37
C ALA A 4 -18.31 -14.02 20.98
N THR A 5 -17.34 -14.09 20.07
CA THR A 5 -16.70 -12.90 19.52
C THR A 5 -17.23 -12.65 18.12
N ALA A 6 -17.82 -11.48 17.90
CA ALA A 6 -18.14 -10.95 16.58
C ALA A 6 -17.14 -9.84 16.24
N VAL A 7 -16.77 -9.72 14.97
CA VAL A 7 -15.87 -8.66 14.48
C VAL A 7 -16.62 -7.83 13.44
N HIS A 8 -16.67 -6.52 13.62
CA HIS A 8 -17.20 -5.58 12.65
C HIS A 8 -16.06 -4.72 12.08
N LEU A 9 -15.72 -4.97 10.81
CA LEU A 9 -14.57 -4.33 10.14
C LEU A 9 -14.78 -2.85 9.77
N GLY A 10 -15.99 -2.30 9.93
CA GLY A 10 -16.31 -0.93 9.52
C GLY A 10 -16.87 -0.05 10.64
N GLY A 11 -16.77 -0.50 11.89
CA GLY A 11 -17.36 0.19 13.04
C GLY A 11 -16.32 0.66 14.06
N GLY A 12 -16.81 1.21 15.18
CA GLY A 12 -16.00 1.89 16.19
C GLY A 12 -15.96 3.39 16.00
N LEU A 13 -17.04 3.98 15.46
CA LEU A 13 -17.14 5.39 15.12
C LEU A 13 -17.48 6.21 16.38
N HIS A 14 -16.50 6.31 17.29
CA HIS A 14 -16.70 6.72 18.69
C HIS A 14 -16.86 8.22 18.93
N HIS A 15 -16.60 9.07 17.93
CA HIS A 15 -16.66 10.53 18.06
C HIS A 15 -18.04 11.13 17.77
N ALA A 16 -18.90 10.40 17.05
CA ALA A 16 -20.21 10.91 16.63
C ALA A 16 -21.10 11.19 17.85
N ARG A 17 -21.85 12.29 17.83
CA ARG A 17 -22.74 12.70 18.92
C ARG A 17 -24.20 12.42 18.58
N ALA A 18 -25.08 12.65 19.54
CA ALA A 18 -26.51 12.51 19.33
C ALA A 18 -27.07 13.53 18.32
N ASP A 19 -26.42 14.69 18.19
CA ASP A 19 -26.88 15.85 17.42
C ASP A 19 -25.98 16.23 16.23
N HIS A 20 -24.74 15.72 16.14
CA HIS A 20 -23.81 15.98 15.04
C HIS A 20 -22.76 14.88 14.86
N GLY A 21 -22.14 14.82 13.68
CA GLY A 21 -20.94 13.99 13.44
C GLY A 21 -19.66 14.74 13.83
N ALA A 22 -18.63 14.02 14.27
CA ALA A 22 -17.32 14.59 14.66
C ALA A 22 -16.21 13.57 14.38
N GLY A 23 -14.95 14.00 14.23
CA GLY A 23 -13.79 13.10 14.10
C GLY A 23 -13.95 11.98 13.05
N PHE A 24 -14.38 12.34 11.82
CA PHE A 24 -14.72 11.39 10.75
C PHE A 24 -15.88 10.41 11.03
N CYS A 25 -16.52 10.50 12.19
CA CYS A 25 -17.65 9.68 12.61
C CYS A 25 -18.97 10.41 12.32
N LEU A 26 -19.73 9.93 11.33
CA LEU A 26 -21.05 10.47 11.03
C LEU A 26 -22.15 9.87 11.92
N PHE A 27 -22.07 8.57 12.22
CA PHE A 27 -23.03 7.85 13.05
C PHE A 27 -22.30 7.10 14.16
N HIS A 28 -22.84 7.13 15.38
CA HIS A 28 -22.27 6.38 16.50
C HIS A 28 -22.82 4.95 16.53
N ASP A 29 -22.16 4.04 15.82
CA ASP A 29 -22.58 2.65 15.62
C ASP A 29 -22.74 1.86 16.92
N VAL A 30 -21.80 1.97 17.86
CA VAL A 30 -21.89 1.31 19.19
C VAL A 30 -23.08 1.83 20.01
N GLY A 31 -23.30 3.15 20.02
CA GLY A 31 -24.45 3.77 20.68
C GLY A 31 -25.78 3.27 20.12
N ILE A 32 -25.89 3.20 18.79
CA ILE A 32 -27.06 2.65 18.08
C ILE A 32 -27.27 1.17 18.43
N ALA A 33 -26.20 0.36 18.43
CA ALA A 33 -26.27 -1.05 18.76
C ALA A 33 -26.77 -1.29 20.20
N ILE A 34 -26.25 -0.54 21.18
CA ILE A 34 -26.69 -0.63 22.58
C ILE A 34 -28.16 -0.24 22.71
N ARG A 35 -28.58 0.88 22.10
CA ARG A 35 -29.98 1.31 22.12
C ARG A 35 -30.91 0.28 21.49
N ARG A 36 -30.47 -0.36 20.39
CA ARG A 36 -31.22 -1.44 19.75
C ARG A 36 -31.35 -2.66 20.67
N LEU A 37 -30.26 -3.10 21.30
CA LEU A 37 -30.28 -4.20 22.25
C LEU A 37 -31.22 -3.93 23.44
N ARG A 38 -31.20 -2.69 23.96
CA ARG A 38 -32.10 -2.25 25.03
C ARG A 38 -33.56 -2.30 24.58
N HIS A 39 -33.86 -1.85 23.37
CA HIS A 39 -35.20 -1.95 22.77
C HIS A 39 -35.66 -3.42 22.64
N ASP A 40 -34.75 -4.31 22.25
CA ASP A 40 -35.00 -5.74 22.11
C ASP A 40 -35.01 -6.49 23.47
N GLY A 41 -34.93 -5.77 24.59
CA GLY A 41 -35.12 -6.30 25.96
C GLY A 41 -33.85 -6.72 26.69
N PHE A 42 -32.65 -6.52 26.12
CA PHE A 42 -31.41 -6.79 26.82
C PHE A 42 -31.16 -5.69 27.88
N THR A 43 -31.18 -6.05 29.16
CA THR A 43 -30.95 -5.13 30.30
C THR A 43 -29.59 -5.28 30.96
N GLY A 44 -28.73 -6.18 30.44
CA GLY A 44 -27.44 -6.47 31.05
C GLY A 44 -26.45 -5.31 30.94
N ARG A 45 -25.50 -5.23 31.88
CA ARG A 45 -24.47 -4.18 31.90
C ARG A 45 -23.55 -4.29 30.67
N VAL A 46 -23.26 -3.17 30.03
CA VAL A 46 -22.40 -3.09 28.84
C VAL A 46 -21.11 -2.37 29.18
N LEU A 47 -19.97 -2.92 28.80
CA LEU A 47 -18.69 -2.21 28.80
C LEU A 47 -18.37 -1.77 27.36
N VAL A 48 -18.11 -0.48 27.15
CA VAL A 48 -17.43 0.00 25.95
C VAL A 48 -15.96 0.19 26.32
N LEU A 49 -15.13 -0.75 25.90
CA LEU A 49 -13.67 -0.75 26.07
C LEU A 49 -13.06 -0.12 24.83
N ASP A 50 -12.56 1.10 25.01
CA ASP A 50 -12.01 1.93 23.95
C ASP A 50 -10.50 2.07 24.10
N LEU A 51 -9.76 1.53 23.12
CA LEU A 51 -8.30 1.54 23.07
C LEU A 51 -7.79 2.23 21.80
N ASP A 52 -8.64 3.06 21.18
CA ASP A 52 -8.26 4.06 20.20
C ASP A 52 -7.33 5.13 20.82
N LEU A 53 -6.47 5.74 20.00
CA LEU A 53 -5.59 6.81 20.46
C LEU A 53 -6.38 8.02 20.95
N HIS A 54 -7.48 8.34 20.29
CA HIS A 54 -8.29 9.50 20.57
C HIS A 54 -9.25 9.25 21.75
N ASP A 55 -9.64 10.32 22.43
CA ASP A 55 -10.63 10.23 23.50
C ASP A 55 -11.95 9.67 22.93
N GLY A 56 -12.52 8.68 23.61
CA GLY A 56 -13.84 8.10 23.33
C GLY A 56 -14.98 9.04 23.75
N ASP A 57 -14.83 10.30 23.39
CA ASP A 57 -15.62 11.47 23.76
C ASP A 57 -17.11 11.27 23.44
N GLY A 58 -17.44 10.87 22.21
CA GLY A 58 -18.80 10.60 21.75
C GLY A 58 -19.49 9.50 22.53
N THR A 59 -18.77 8.40 22.77
CA THR A 59 -19.27 7.31 23.61
C THR A 59 -19.55 7.81 25.02
N ARG A 60 -18.62 8.56 25.61
CA ARG A 60 -18.74 9.11 26.96
C ARG A 60 -19.93 10.04 27.10
N ALA A 61 -20.17 10.96 26.17
CA ALA A 61 -21.31 11.86 26.24
C ALA A 61 -22.66 11.14 26.07
N LEU A 62 -22.74 10.16 25.15
CA LEU A 62 -23.99 9.42 24.92
C LEU A 62 -24.46 8.64 26.15
N PHE A 63 -23.53 8.18 26.97
CA PHE A 63 -23.81 7.33 28.14
C PHE A 63 -23.50 8.01 29.48
N ALA A 64 -23.24 9.32 29.50
CA ALA A 64 -22.83 10.05 30.71
C ALA A 64 -23.78 9.87 31.91
N ALA A 65 -25.08 9.67 31.66
CA ALA A 65 -26.10 9.45 32.69
C ALA A 65 -26.58 8.00 32.84
N ASP A 66 -26.05 7.05 32.06
CA ASP A 66 -26.50 5.64 32.03
C ASP A 66 -25.56 4.73 32.83
N ALA A 67 -25.90 4.46 34.08
CA ALA A 67 -25.11 3.57 34.95
C ALA A 67 -25.11 2.09 34.49
N SER A 68 -25.90 1.71 33.48
CA SER A 68 -25.85 0.36 32.89
C SER A 68 -24.76 0.22 31.83
N VAL A 69 -24.10 1.31 31.43
CA VAL A 69 -23.02 1.34 30.44
C VAL A 69 -21.78 1.96 31.07
N HIS A 70 -20.68 1.20 31.12
CA HIS A 70 -19.38 1.75 31.54
C HIS A 70 -18.56 2.10 30.30
N THR A 71 -18.05 3.33 30.25
CA THR A 71 -17.13 3.78 29.20
C THR A 71 -15.71 3.75 29.74
N PHE A 72 -14.82 3.02 29.08
CA PHE A 72 -13.41 2.93 29.45
C PHE A 72 -12.56 3.38 28.27
N SER A 73 -11.67 4.34 28.49
CA SER A 73 -10.76 4.84 27.46
C SER A 73 -9.35 5.06 28.03
N ILE A 74 -8.33 4.60 27.29
CA ILE A 74 -6.92 4.97 27.47
C ILE A 74 -6.48 5.64 26.18
N HIS A 75 -6.16 6.92 26.24
CA HIS A 75 -5.98 7.78 25.07
C HIS A 75 -4.87 8.82 25.28
N ASN A 76 -4.56 9.60 24.24
CA ASN A 76 -3.54 10.65 24.30
C ASN A 76 -3.93 11.78 25.26
N ARG A 77 -5.03 12.47 24.99
CA ARG A 77 -5.50 13.63 25.76
C ARG A 77 -7.01 13.63 25.90
N ASP A 78 -7.51 14.08 27.05
CA ASP A 78 -8.95 14.28 27.24
C ASP A 78 -9.46 15.36 26.29
N TRP A 79 -10.67 15.15 25.75
CA TRP A 79 -11.45 16.20 25.10
C TRP A 79 -12.54 16.68 26.08
N GLU A 80 -12.90 17.97 25.98
CA GLU A 80 -13.77 18.65 26.94
C GLU A 80 -15.20 18.09 26.91
N GLU A 81 -15.47 17.10 27.76
CA GLU A 81 -16.77 16.44 27.85
C GLU A 81 -17.12 16.16 29.33
N PRO A 82 -18.41 16.06 29.67
CA PRO A 82 -18.83 15.83 31.05
C PRO A 82 -18.32 14.49 31.60
N ALA A 83 -18.06 14.46 32.91
CA ALA A 83 -17.79 13.21 33.62
C ALA A 83 -19.06 12.34 33.62
N GLY A 84 -18.92 11.09 33.19
CA GLY A 84 -20.02 10.12 33.22
C GLY A 84 -20.14 9.42 34.57
N VAL A 85 -21.35 8.91 34.88
CA VAL A 85 -21.62 8.16 36.11
C VAL A 85 -20.81 6.86 36.22
N GLU A 86 -20.52 6.21 35.09
CA GLU A 86 -19.70 5.00 35.00
C GLU A 86 -18.66 5.19 33.89
N THR A 87 -17.59 5.91 34.20
CA THR A 87 -16.53 6.25 33.24
C THR A 87 -15.14 6.06 33.84
N THR A 88 -14.24 5.51 33.04
CA THR A 88 -12.79 5.51 33.26
C THR A 88 -12.14 6.23 32.07
N SER A 89 -11.56 7.41 32.32
CA SER A 89 -10.86 8.24 31.32
C SER A 89 -9.39 8.35 31.73
N ILE A 90 -8.47 7.95 30.85
CA ILE A 90 -7.03 7.92 31.17
C ILE A 90 -6.25 8.55 30.02
N ALA A 91 -5.93 9.84 30.17
CA ALA A 91 -5.00 10.54 29.29
C ALA A 91 -3.54 10.22 29.67
N LEU A 92 -2.76 9.71 28.71
CA LEU A 92 -1.35 9.36 28.90
C LEU A 92 -0.36 10.36 28.29
N GLY A 93 -0.84 11.33 27.51
CA GLY A 93 -0.01 12.28 26.77
C GLY A 93 0.54 11.71 25.47
N SER A 94 1.58 12.37 24.94
CA SER A 94 2.21 12.05 23.65
C SER A 94 3.36 11.05 23.79
N GLY A 95 3.69 10.34 22.71
CA GLY A 95 4.91 9.54 22.62
C GLY A 95 4.94 8.29 23.49
N VAL A 96 3.78 7.78 23.90
CA VAL A 96 3.63 6.58 24.73
C VAL A 96 4.13 5.35 23.97
N ASP A 97 4.91 4.51 24.64
CA ASP A 97 5.45 3.26 24.10
C ASP A 97 4.68 2.02 24.57
N ASP A 98 5.12 0.84 24.11
CA ASP A 98 4.54 -0.45 24.47
C ASP A 98 4.50 -0.69 25.99
N GLU A 99 5.56 -0.33 26.70
CA GLU A 99 5.70 -0.64 28.12
C GLU A 99 4.67 0.14 28.93
N LEU A 100 4.63 1.47 28.75
CA LEU A 100 3.70 2.34 29.48
C LEU A 100 2.25 1.99 29.15
N TYR A 101 1.93 1.81 27.86
CA TYR A 101 0.58 1.53 27.41
C TYR A 101 0.05 0.21 27.96
N LEU A 102 0.82 -0.88 27.82
CA LEU A 102 0.41 -2.20 28.31
C LEU A 102 0.39 -2.27 29.83
N ALA A 103 1.32 -1.60 30.52
CA ALA A 103 1.31 -1.53 31.98
C ALA A 103 0.03 -0.87 32.50
N ARG A 104 -0.38 0.25 31.88
CA ARG A 104 -1.60 0.96 32.27
C ARG A 104 -2.84 0.11 32.03
N LEU A 105 -2.95 -0.51 30.85
CA LEU A 105 -4.08 -1.39 30.52
C LEU A 105 -4.20 -2.57 31.50
N ARG A 106 -3.07 -3.21 31.85
CA ARG A 106 -3.02 -4.34 32.78
C ARG A 106 -3.39 -3.95 34.21
N ALA A 107 -3.08 -2.71 34.62
CA ALA A 107 -3.44 -2.21 35.94
C ALA A 107 -4.94 -1.89 36.07
N GLU A 108 -5.57 -1.39 35.01
CA GLU A 108 -6.90 -0.76 35.09
C GLU A 108 -8.04 -1.69 34.64
N LEU A 109 -7.82 -2.52 33.60
CA LEU A 109 -8.89 -3.34 33.04
C LEU A 109 -9.38 -4.47 33.97
N PRO A 110 -8.50 -5.29 34.60
CA PRO A 110 -8.98 -6.40 35.43
C PRO A 110 -9.82 -5.96 36.64
N PRO A 111 -9.41 -4.92 37.44
CA PRO A 111 -10.24 -4.43 38.53
C PRO A 111 -11.58 -3.88 38.06
N LEU A 112 -11.63 -3.19 36.91
CA LEU A 112 -12.88 -2.73 36.33
C LEU A 112 -13.82 -3.90 35.97
N LEU A 113 -13.29 -4.93 35.30
CA LEU A 113 -14.09 -6.10 34.92
C LEU A 113 -14.68 -6.81 36.14
N GLU A 114 -13.97 -6.80 37.27
CA GLU A 114 -14.45 -7.36 38.54
C GLU A 114 -15.52 -6.49 39.22
N ARG A 115 -15.27 -5.17 39.33
CA ARG A 115 -16.19 -4.22 39.96
C ARG A 115 -17.49 -4.06 39.18
N PHE A 116 -17.38 -3.80 37.87
CA PHE A 116 -18.51 -3.50 37.02
C PHE A 116 -19.21 -4.78 36.53
N ALA A 117 -18.50 -5.91 36.44
CA ALA A 117 -19.05 -7.21 36.03
C ALA A 117 -19.98 -7.10 34.80
N PRO A 118 -19.46 -6.67 33.63
CA PRO A 118 -20.27 -6.50 32.42
C PRO A 118 -20.82 -7.84 31.92
N GLN A 119 -21.88 -7.77 31.12
CA GLN A 119 -22.51 -8.93 30.46
C GLN A 119 -22.33 -8.90 28.93
N LEU A 120 -21.88 -7.77 28.38
CA LEU A 120 -21.52 -7.58 26.98
C LEU A 120 -20.40 -6.56 26.89
N VAL A 121 -19.42 -6.80 26.01
CA VAL A 121 -18.31 -5.88 25.76
C VAL A 121 -18.29 -5.45 24.29
N PHE A 122 -18.30 -4.15 24.05
CA PHE A 122 -17.86 -3.56 22.77
C PHE A 122 -16.38 -3.21 22.94
N PHE A 123 -15.51 -3.82 22.14
CA PHE A 123 -14.07 -3.58 22.18
C PHE A 123 -13.66 -2.83 20.91
N LEU A 124 -13.37 -1.53 21.05
CA LEU A 124 -12.84 -0.69 19.99
C LEU A 124 -11.34 -0.83 20.01
N ALA A 125 -10.82 -1.53 19.01
CA ALA A 125 -9.43 -1.93 18.93
C ALA A 125 -8.66 -1.04 17.94
N GLY A 126 -8.76 0.29 18.13
CA GLY A 126 -8.09 1.31 17.32
C GLY A 126 -6.60 0.98 17.15
N VAL A 127 -6.08 1.17 15.94
CA VAL A 127 -4.68 0.92 15.59
C VAL A 127 -3.92 2.20 15.32
N ASP A 128 -4.55 3.35 15.51
CA ASP A 128 -3.92 4.68 15.43
C ASP A 128 -2.97 5.01 16.60
N VAL A 129 -2.87 4.10 17.57
CA VAL A 129 -1.80 4.08 18.57
C VAL A 129 -0.42 3.69 18.00
N ALA A 130 -0.38 3.18 16.75
CA ALA A 130 0.83 2.64 16.13
C ALA A 130 1.94 3.70 15.94
N ASP A 131 3.19 3.25 15.99
CA ASP A 131 4.38 4.07 15.73
C ASP A 131 4.49 4.59 14.29
N ASP A 132 3.77 3.97 13.36
CA ASP A 132 3.70 4.32 11.94
C ASP A 132 2.33 4.92 11.52
N ASP A 133 1.47 5.27 12.48
CA ASP A 133 0.20 5.91 12.17
C ASP A 133 0.40 7.32 11.59
N ALA A 134 -0.42 7.69 10.60
CA ALA A 134 -0.28 8.96 9.89
C ALA A 134 -0.76 10.19 10.68
N LEU A 135 -1.61 10.01 11.69
CA LEU A 135 -2.21 11.08 12.50
C LEU A 135 -1.79 11.01 13.98
N GLY A 136 -1.50 9.81 14.47
CA GLY A 136 -1.11 9.55 15.85
C GLY A 136 0.33 9.98 16.18
N ASP A 137 0.59 10.15 17.48
CA ASP A 137 1.91 10.54 18.01
C ASP A 137 2.46 9.55 19.06
N TRP A 138 1.81 8.40 19.21
CA TRP A 138 2.29 7.31 20.06
C TRP A 138 3.33 6.46 19.31
N ARG A 139 3.99 5.59 20.05
CA ARG A 139 5.09 4.74 19.58
C ARG A 139 4.83 3.28 19.90
N VAL A 140 3.58 2.85 19.80
CA VAL A 140 3.20 1.45 20.06
C VAL A 140 3.60 0.61 18.85
N SER A 141 4.42 -0.41 19.06
CA SER A 141 4.87 -1.29 17.99
C SER A 141 3.74 -2.21 17.51
N ALA A 142 3.89 -2.78 16.31
CA ALA A 142 3.00 -3.83 15.83
C ALA A 142 2.88 -5.02 16.82
N ALA A 143 3.96 -5.35 17.53
CA ALA A 143 3.95 -6.39 18.56
C ALA A 143 3.18 -5.95 19.81
N GLY A 144 3.32 -4.68 20.21
CA GLY A 144 2.56 -4.05 21.29
C GLY A 144 1.05 -4.10 21.05
N ILE A 145 0.59 -3.77 19.84
CA ILE A 145 -0.84 -3.84 19.45
C ILE A 145 -1.36 -5.28 19.53
N VAL A 146 -0.60 -6.26 19.01
CA VAL A 146 -0.98 -7.67 19.11
C VAL A 146 -1.05 -8.13 20.57
N GLU A 147 -0.11 -7.70 21.41
CA GLU A 147 -0.10 -8.04 22.84
C GLU A 147 -1.24 -7.38 23.62
N ARG A 148 -1.57 -6.12 23.33
CA ARG A 148 -2.75 -5.42 23.85
C ARG A 148 -4.00 -6.24 23.59
N ASP A 149 -4.21 -6.61 22.33
CA ASP A 149 -5.42 -7.31 21.90
C ASP A 149 -5.48 -8.73 22.45
N ARG A 150 -4.33 -9.42 22.53
CA ARG A 150 -4.20 -10.73 23.17
C ARG A 150 -4.58 -10.66 24.65
N PHE A 151 -4.07 -9.67 25.38
CA PHE A 151 -4.36 -9.47 26.79
C PHE A 151 -5.85 -9.21 27.02
N VAL A 152 -6.45 -8.27 26.27
CA VAL A 152 -7.89 -7.99 26.34
C VAL A 152 -8.69 -9.27 26.06
N HIS A 153 -8.40 -9.97 24.97
CA HIS A 153 -9.13 -11.17 24.62
C HIS A 153 -9.01 -12.25 25.69
N ALA A 154 -7.82 -12.45 26.28
CA ALA A 154 -7.61 -13.41 27.35
C ALA A 154 -8.44 -13.08 28.59
N GLU A 155 -8.48 -11.81 29.02
CA GLU A 155 -9.26 -11.36 30.17
C GLU A 155 -10.77 -11.53 29.95
N LEU A 156 -11.26 -11.23 28.75
CA LEU A 156 -12.68 -11.40 28.39
C LEU A 156 -13.06 -12.88 28.23
N ALA A 157 -12.20 -13.69 27.61
CA ALA A 157 -12.43 -15.11 27.41
C ALA A 157 -12.42 -15.88 28.74
N ARG A 158 -11.51 -15.57 29.66
CA ARG A 158 -11.46 -16.15 31.02
C ARG A 158 -12.76 -15.91 31.79
N ARG A 159 -13.42 -14.77 31.56
CA ARG A 159 -14.72 -14.40 32.14
C ARG A 159 -15.93 -14.83 31.31
N ARG A 160 -15.71 -15.49 30.16
CA ARG A 160 -16.74 -15.99 29.23
C ARG A 160 -17.67 -14.87 28.74
N LEU A 161 -17.14 -13.66 28.58
CA LEU A 161 -17.90 -12.49 28.14
C LEU A 161 -18.13 -12.53 26.62
N PRO A 162 -19.34 -12.22 26.12
CA PRO A 162 -19.56 -11.98 24.71
C PRO A 162 -18.93 -10.63 24.30
N VAL A 163 -18.32 -10.60 23.12
CA VAL A 163 -17.53 -9.46 22.64
C VAL A 163 -17.94 -9.09 21.22
N ALA A 164 -18.25 -7.83 20.99
CA ALA A 164 -18.25 -7.22 19.67
C ALA A 164 -16.96 -6.41 19.52
N ARG A 165 -16.02 -6.89 18.71
CA ARG A 165 -14.79 -6.18 18.38
C ARG A 165 -15.01 -5.29 17.16
N LEU A 166 -14.54 -4.06 17.23
CA LEU A 166 -14.61 -3.06 16.17
C LEU A 166 -13.20 -2.51 15.91
N LEU A 167 -13.00 -1.90 14.73
CA LEU A 167 -11.66 -1.44 14.33
C LEU A 167 -11.33 -0.06 14.88
N ALA A 168 -12.31 0.87 14.91
CA ALA A 168 -12.07 2.28 15.24
C ALA A 168 -10.99 2.92 14.35
N GLY A 169 -10.17 3.83 14.89
CA GLY A 169 -9.14 4.60 14.21
C GLY A 169 -7.96 3.77 13.71
N GLY A 170 -7.26 4.33 12.72
CA GLY A 170 -6.11 3.71 12.06
C GLY A 170 -5.89 4.33 10.69
N TYR A 171 -4.79 5.05 10.52
CA TYR A 171 -4.58 5.96 9.40
C TYR A 171 -3.24 5.70 8.70
N GLY A 172 -3.26 5.79 7.37
CA GLY A 172 -2.11 5.55 6.51
C GLY A 172 -2.11 4.19 5.82
N ASP A 173 -1.17 4.01 4.88
CA ASP A 173 -1.08 2.86 3.97
C ASP A 173 -0.85 1.51 4.67
N HIS A 174 -0.46 1.53 5.94
CA HIS A 174 -0.05 0.36 6.72
C HIS A 174 -0.97 0.05 7.91
N ALA A 175 -1.92 0.92 8.26
CA ALA A 175 -2.79 0.74 9.42
C ALA A 175 -3.55 -0.61 9.40
N TRP A 176 -4.05 -1.02 8.22
CA TRP A 176 -4.75 -2.29 8.05
C TRP A 176 -3.91 -3.51 8.44
N ARG A 177 -2.57 -3.41 8.36
CA ARG A 177 -1.65 -4.51 8.68
C ARG A 177 -1.70 -4.85 10.17
N HIS A 178 -1.81 -3.85 11.05
CA HIS A 178 -1.93 -4.05 12.49
C HIS A 178 -3.20 -4.81 12.85
N THR A 179 -4.32 -4.41 12.24
CA THR A 179 -5.59 -5.14 12.35
C THR A 179 -5.47 -6.57 11.84
N ALA A 180 -4.83 -6.79 10.67
CA ALA A 180 -4.65 -8.13 10.11
C ALA A 180 -3.79 -9.04 11.02
N ARG A 181 -2.70 -8.52 11.60
CA ARG A 181 -1.86 -9.23 12.58
C ARG A 181 -2.66 -9.61 13.82
N SER A 182 -3.44 -8.69 14.37
CA SER A 182 -4.25 -8.95 15.55
C SER A 182 -5.37 -9.96 15.30
N LEU A 183 -6.13 -9.80 14.20
CA LEU A 183 -7.21 -10.72 13.85
C LEU A 183 -6.69 -12.12 13.51
N SER A 184 -5.52 -12.23 12.85
CA SER A 184 -4.89 -13.53 12.61
C SER A 184 -4.42 -14.17 13.92
N ALA A 185 -3.83 -13.41 14.84
CA ALA A 185 -3.50 -13.91 16.18
C ALA A 185 -4.74 -14.43 16.91
N LEU A 186 -5.86 -13.72 16.84
CA LEU A 186 -7.12 -14.18 17.44
C LEU A 186 -7.64 -15.47 16.78
N ALA A 187 -7.66 -15.52 15.45
CA ALA A 187 -8.18 -16.65 14.68
C ALA A 187 -7.33 -17.92 14.82
N LEU A 188 -6.00 -17.76 14.92
CA LEU A 188 -5.01 -18.84 14.93
C LEU A 188 -4.48 -19.20 16.31
N GLY A 189 -5.18 -18.80 17.38
CA GLY A 189 -4.84 -19.21 18.75
C GLY A 189 -3.56 -18.59 19.31
N GLY A 190 -3.23 -17.37 18.90
CA GLY A 190 -2.12 -16.55 19.42
C GLY A 190 -1.05 -16.21 18.38
N THR A 191 -1.04 -16.88 17.23
CA THR A 191 -0.06 -16.69 16.16
C THR A 191 -0.46 -15.56 15.23
N ALA A 192 0.22 -14.42 15.34
CA ALA A 192 0.06 -13.31 14.39
C ALA A 192 0.73 -13.67 13.06
N LEU A 193 -0.01 -13.57 11.96
CA LEU A 193 0.55 -13.65 10.61
C LEU A 193 1.08 -12.28 10.20
N GLU A 194 2.20 -12.28 9.48
CA GLU A 194 2.69 -11.07 8.82
C GLU A 194 1.92 -10.89 7.50
N PRO A 195 1.13 -9.82 7.34
CA PRO A 195 0.39 -9.60 6.12
C PRO A 195 1.32 -9.28 4.93
N PRO A 196 0.97 -9.69 3.71
CA PRO A 196 1.73 -9.35 2.50
C PRO A 196 1.81 -7.83 2.31
N SER A 197 2.80 -7.31 1.56
CA SER A 197 2.87 -5.88 1.27
C SER A 197 1.66 -5.42 0.45
N THR A 198 1.35 -4.12 0.44
CA THR A 198 0.28 -3.58 -0.41
C THR A 198 0.53 -3.88 -1.89
N ALA A 199 1.79 -3.82 -2.33
CA ALA A 199 2.17 -4.19 -3.70
C ALA A 199 1.87 -5.67 -3.99
N ASP A 200 2.22 -6.57 -3.07
CA ASP A 200 1.92 -8.01 -3.20
C ASP A 200 0.42 -8.27 -3.25
N LEU A 201 -0.39 -7.55 -2.45
CA LEU A 201 -1.85 -7.68 -2.49
C LEU A 201 -2.43 -7.29 -3.85
N VAL A 202 -1.96 -6.19 -4.45
CA VAL A 202 -2.41 -5.78 -5.80
C VAL A 202 -2.02 -6.85 -6.81
N VAL A 203 -0.80 -7.37 -6.74
CA VAL A 203 -0.35 -8.46 -7.63
C VAL A 203 -1.20 -9.72 -7.46
N GLU A 204 -1.50 -10.13 -6.23
CA GLU A 204 -2.36 -11.31 -5.97
C GLU A 204 -3.79 -11.12 -6.49
N HIS A 205 -4.37 -9.94 -6.30
CA HIS A 205 -5.67 -9.60 -6.87
C HIS A 205 -5.65 -9.68 -8.40
N PHE A 206 -4.62 -9.11 -9.02
CA PHE A 206 -4.41 -9.11 -10.47
C PHE A 206 -4.18 -10.54 -10.99
N ARG A 207 -3.44 -11.39 -10.27
CA ARG A 207 -3.25 -12.81 -10.61
C ARG A 207 -4.56 -13.58 -10.60
N HIS A 208 -5.43 -13.32 -9.63
CA HIS A 208 -6.75 -13.94 -9.57
C HIS A 208 -7.56 -13.60 -10.84
N ILE A 209 -7.61 -12.33 -11.22
CA ILE A 209 -8.30 -11.89 -12.44
C ILE A 209 -7.63 -12.47 -13.70
N ALA A 210 -6.31 -12.40 -13.79
CA ALA A 210 -5.54 -12.90 -14.94
C ALA A 210 -5.71 -14.41 -15.16
N GLY A 211 -5.95 -15.18 -14.10
CA GLY A 211 -6.30 -16.60 -14.17
C GLY A 211 -7.63 -16.87 -14.90
N THR A 212 -8.50 -15.87 -15.01
CA THR A 212 -9.77 -15.96 -15.76
C THR A 212 -9.64 -15.53 -17.23
N LEU A 213 -8.48 -15.02 -17.65
CA LEU A 213 -8.21 -14.56 -19.03
C LEU A 213 -7.47 -15.64 -19.84
N PRO A 214 -8.16 -16.39 -20.71
CA PRO A 214 -7.56 -17.47 -21.49
C PRO A 214 -6.55 -16.93 -22.51
N ALA A 215 -5.46 -17.67 -22.74
CA ALA A 215 -4.38 -17.26 -23.64
C ALA A 215 -4.83 -17.00 -25.10
N PRO A 216 -5.73 -17.81 -25.71
CA PRO A 216 -6.20 -17.57 -27.08
C PRO A 216 -6.83 -16.18 -27.27
N GLN A 217 -7.62 -15.70 -26.31
CA GLN A 217 -8.25 -14.37 -26.37
C GLN A 217 -7.22 -13.23 -26.40
N LEU A 218 -6.12 -13.39 -25.65
CA LEU A 218 -5.06 -12.37 -25.58
C LEU A 218 -4.13 -12.44 -26.79
N ALA A 219 -3.91 -13.64 -27.32
CA ALA A 219 -3.04 -13.90 -28.46
C ALA A 219 -3.74 -13.71 -29.81
N GLY A 220 -5.06 -13.59 -29.83
CA GLY A 220 -5.87 -13.56 -31.05
C GLY A 220 -5.96 -14.90 -31.76
N ASP A 221 -5.82 -16.00 -31.00
CA ASP A 221 -5.89 -17.39 -31.50
C ASP A 221 -7.25 -18.04 -31.16
N ASP A 222 -8.28 -17.22 -30.86
CA ASP A 222 -9.62 -17.69 -30.49
C ASP A 222 -10.48 -17.85 -31.75
N ASP A 223 -10.83 -19.10 -32.12
CA ASP A 223 -11.67 -19.48 -33.27
C ASP A 223 -13.09 -18.86 -33.25
N ALA A 224 -13.46 -18.15 -32.18
CA ALA A 224 -14.80 -17.60 -31.94
C ALA A 224 -14.99 -16.17 -32.46
N LEU A 225 -13.92 -15.45 -32.83
CA LEU A 225 -13.99 -14.17 -33.51
C LEU A 225 -13.58 -14.40 -34.96
N LEU A 226 -14.44 -13.99 -35.91
CA LEU A 226 -14.17 -14.07 -37.36
C LEU A 226 -12.70 -13.73 -37.62
N SER A 227 -11.97 -14.68 -38.22
CA SER A 227 -10.59 -14.43 -38.60
C SER A 227 -10.57 -13.26 -39.60
N ASP A 228 -9.45 -12.53 -39.68
CA ASP A 228 -9.32 -11.48 -40.71
C ASP A 228 -9.50 -12.06 -42.14
N GLU A 229 -9.27 -13.36 -42.33
CA GLU A 229 -9.58 -14.08 -43.57
C GLU A 229 -11.10 -14.17 -43.80
N ASP A 230 -11.89 -14.49 -42.77
CA ASP A 230 -13.36 -14.49 -42.84
C ASP A 230 -13.92 -13.08 -43.12
N VAL A 231 -13.30 -12.04 -42.56
CA VAL A 231 -13.67 -10.63 -42.81
C VAL A 231 -13.24 -10.17 -44.20
N ALA A 232 -12.07 -10.59 -44.69
CA ALA A 232 -11.58 -10.28 -46.03
C ALA A 232 -12.38 -10.99 -47.12
N GLU A 233 -12.88 -12.19 -46.87
CA GLU A 233 -13.85 -12.88 -47.73
C GLU A 233 -15.21 -12.15 -47.76
N LEU A 234 -15.67 -11.64 -46.63
CA LEU A 234 -16.92 -10.88 -46.52
C LEU A 234 -16.91 -9.53 -47.28
N PHE A 235 -15.75 -8.88 -47.38
CA PHE A 235 -15.61 -7.57 -48.02
C PHE A 235 -14.92 -7.60 -49.39
N GLY A 236 -14.83 -8.77 -50.03
CA GLY A 236 -14.49 -8.86 -51.44
C GLY A 236 -13.14 -8.25 -51.79
N GLY A 237 -12.06 -8.85 -51.28
CA GLY A 237 -10.75 -8.84 -51.93
C GLY A 237 -10.20 -7.47 -52.34
N LEU A 238 -9.76 -6.68 -51.37
CA LEU A 238 -8.79 -5.60 -51.60
C LEU A 238 -7.67 -5.67 -50.55
N GLY A 239 -6.67 -6.51 -50.83
CA GLY A 239 -5.29 -6.35 -50.35
C GLY A 239 -5.04 -6.58 -48.86
N ALA A 240 -5.01 -7.84 -48.43
CA ALA A 240 -4.26 -8.23 -47.23
C ALA A 240 -3.29 -9.34 -47.61
N THR A 241 -2.12 -8.96 -48.11
CA THR A 241 -0.97 -9.87 -48.16
C THR A 241 -0.60 -10.23 -46.72
N GLY A 242 -0.47 -11.53 -46.44
CA GLY A 242 -0.20 -12.12 -45.13
C GLY A 242 1.13 -11.72 -44.48
N ALA A 243 1.29 -10.44 -44.14
CA ALA A 243 2.28 -10.02 -43.17
C ALA A 243 1.78 -10.45 -41.79
N ALA A 244 2.49 -11.38 -41.14
CA ALA A 244 2.23 -11.74 -39.75
C ALA A 244 2.14 -10.46 -38.92
N ARG A 245 0.92 -10.12 -38.45
CA ARG A 245 0.69 -8.93 -37.62
C ARG A 245 1.61 -9.04 -36.40
N ARG A 246 2.54 -8.09 -36.25
CA ARG A 246 3.45 -8.05 -35.09
C ARG A 246 2.61 -7.99 -33.82
N ARG A 247 2.99 -8.81 -32.84
CA ARG A 247 2.35 -8.90 -31.52
C ARG A 247 3.22 -8.18 -30.50
N PHE A 248 2.61 -7.47 -29.55
CA PHE A 248 3.34 -6.84 -28.45
C PHE A 248 4.02 -7.94 -27.61
N LEU A 249 5.32 -7.78 -27.40
CA LEU A 249 6.24 -8.74 -26.80
C LEU A 249 6.20 -10.13 -27.46
N GLY A 250 5.79 -10.18 -28.72
CA GLY A 250 5.63 -11.41 -29.50
C GLY A 250 4.44 -12.28 -29.09
N PHE A 251 3.54 -11.80 -28.22
CA PHE A 251 2.42 -12.60 -27.70
C PHE A 251 1.07 -11.91 -27.81
N TYR A 252 0.94 -10.65 -27.38
CA TYR A 252 -0.36 -10.00 -27.26
C TYR A 252 -0.77 -9.29 -28.54
N THR A 253 -2.03 -9.42 -28.94
CA THR A 253 -2.63 -8.51 -29.93
C THR A 253 -3.01 -7.18 -29.26
N PRO A 254 -3.15 -6.08 -30.03
CA PRO A 254 -3.71 -4.83 -29.50
C PRO A 254 -5.04 -5.02 -28.76
N ALA A 255 -5.99 -5.75 -29.37
CA ALA A 255 -7.28 -6.06 -28.75
C ALA A 255 -7.14 -6.91 -27.48
N GLY A 256 -6.21 -7.87 -27.46
CA GLY A 256 -5.91 -8.68 -26.29
C GLY A 256 -5.38 -7.84 -25.11
N ILE A 257 -4.56 -6.82 -25.39
CA ILE A 257 -4.08 -5.90 -24.34
C ILE A 257 -5.21 -5.00 -23.84
N GLU A 258 -6.04 -4.45 -24.73
CA GLU A 258 -7.20 -3.65 -24.32
C GLU A 258 -8.14 -4.44 -23.41
N LEU A 259 -8.47 -5.68 -23.80
CA LEU A 259 -9.26 -6.60 -22.98
C LEU A 259 -8.60 -6.86 -21.62
N ALA A 260 -7.28 -7.07 -21.58
CA ALA A 260 -6.56 -7.28 -20.32
C ALA A 260 -6.61 -6.02 -19.43
N LEU A 261 -6.38 -4.83 -19.99
CA LEU A 261 -6.44 -3.56 -19.24
C LEU A 261 -7.85 -3.28 -18.69
N GLU A 262 -8.89 -3.56 -19.47
CA GLU A 262 -10.29 -3.43 -19.03
C GLU A 262 -10.59 -4.40 -17.88
N ARG A 263 -10.25 -5.68 -18.04
CA ARG A 263 -10.58 -6.74 -17.07
C ARG A 263 -9.81 -6.62 -15.77
N LEU A 264 -8.58 -6.09 -15.82
CA LEU A 264 -7.81 -5.74 -14.64
C LEU A 264 -8.32 -4.48 -13.93
N GLY A 265 -9.33 -3.78 -14.49
CA GLY A 265 -9.87 -2.54 -13.95
C GLY A 265 -8.95 -1.32 -14.17
N TYR A 266 -7.87 -1.48 -14.95
CA TYR A 266 -6.89 -0.43 -15.18
C TYR A 266 -7.53 0.78 -15.89
N LEU A 267 -8.36 0.54 -16.90
CA LEU A 267 -9.10 1.61 -17.58
C LEU A 267 -10.17 2.24 -16.67
N GLY A 268 -10.82 1.45 -15.81
CA GLY A 268 -11.79 1.96 -14.83
C GLY A 268 -11.15 2.88 -13.78
N GLU A 269 -9.89 2.64 -13.40
CA GLU A 269 -9.18 3.55 -12.50
C GLU A 269 -8.84 4.89 -13.19
N LEU A 270 -8.49 4.87 -14.48
CA LEU A 270 -8.33 6.11 -15.27
C LEU A 270 -9.64 6.91 -15.35
N GLU A 271 -10.78 6.23 -15.48
CA GLU A 271 -12.10 6.86 -15.45
C GLU A 271 -12.41 7.48 -14.07
N ARG A 272 -12.05 6.80 -12.97
CA ARG A 272 -12.16 7.36 -11.60
C ARG A 272 -11.29 8.62 -11.40
N LEU A 273 -10.15 8.69 -12.10
CA LEU A 273 -9.29 9.88 -12.16
C LEU A 273 -9.84 10.97 -13.10
N GLY A 274 -10.98 10.74 -13.75
CA GLY A 274 -11.69 11.70 -14.59
C GLY A 274 -11.38 11.62 -16.09
N PHE A 275 -10.61 10.63 -16.55
CA PHE A 275 -10.29 10.45 -17.97
C PHE A 275 -11.36 9.61 -18.66
N GLU A 276 -12.37 10.27 -19.21
CA GLU A 276 -13.48 9.62 -19.90
C GLU A 276 -13.05 9.10 -21.29
N ARG A 277 -13.08 7.78 -21.49
CA ARG A 277 -12.71 7.06 -22.73
C ARG A 277 -11.21 7.10 -23.07
N PRO A 278 -10.37 6.50 -22.20
CA PRO A 278 -8.96 6.34 -22.52
C PRO A 278 -8.78 5.48 -23.78
N THR A 279 -7.77 5.80 -24.58
CA THR A 279 -7.44 5.03 -25.81
C THR A 279 -6.02 4.50 -25.75
N VAL A 280 -5.82 3.30 -26.28
CA VAL A 280 -4.51 2.65 -26.34
C VAL A 280 -3.94 2.75 -27.76
N GLU A 281 -2.65 3.05 -27.87
CA GLU A 281 -1.90 3.08 -29.11
C GLU A 281 -0.67 2.17 -28.99
N PHE A 282 -0.32 1.50 -30.09
CA PHE A 282 0.84 0.63 -30.17
C PHE A 282 1.78 1.09 -31.29
N ASP A 283 3.08 1.13 -30.98
CA ASP A 283 4.15 1.19 -31.98
C ASP A 283 5.04 -0.05 -31.81
N LEU A 284 4.88 -0.98 -32.75
CA LEU A 284 5.58 -2.26 -32.78
C LEU A 284 6.60 -2.31 -33.92
N THR A 285 7.07 -1.17 -34.43
CA THR A 285 7.99 -1.13 -35.58
C THR A 285 9.47 -1.24 -35.18
N GLY A 286 9.79 -0.87 -33.94
CA GLY A 286 11.15 -0.80 -33.42
C GLY A 286 11.72 -2.13 -32.89
N PRO A 287 12.93 -2.06 -32.27
CA PRO A 287 13.54 -3.17 -31.53
C PRO A 287 12.91 -3.40 -30.15
N ALA A 288 12.15 -2.42 -29.66
CA ALA A 288 11.33 -2.50 -28.47
C ALA A 288 9.89 -2.11 -28.85
N ASP A 289 8.93 -2.73 -28.18
CA ASP A 289 7.52 -2.47 -28.40
C ASP A 289 7.07 -1.31 -27.50
N THR A 290 6.27 -0.41 -28.05
CA THR A 290 5.75 0.74 -27.31
C THR A 290 4.23 0.67 -27.21
N LEU A 291 3.71 0.90 -26.00
CA LEU A 291 2.31 1.07 -25.68
C LEU A 291 2.11 2.46 -25.10
N ARG A 292 1.13 3.21 -25.61
CA ARG A 292 0.70 4.50 -25.06
C ARG A 292 -0.76 4.46 -24.66
N ILE A 293 -1.09 5.07 -23.53
CA ILE A 293 -2.47 5.32 -23.11
C ILE A 293 -2.68 6.83 -23.08
N PHE A 294 -3.70 7.27 -23.81
CA PHE A 294 -4.14 8.65 -23.83
C PHE A 294 -5.46 8.79 -23.07
N GLY A 295 -5.66 9.95 -22.44
CA GLY A 295 -6.85 10.21 -21.61
C GLY A 295 -8.15 10.45 -22.38
N ALA A 296 -8.07 10.64 -23.69
CA ALA A 296 -9.22 10.85 -24.56
C ALA A 296 -8.90 10.43 -26.02
N PRO A 297 -9.93 10.22 -26.87
CA PRO A 297 -9.74 9.83 -28.27
C PRO A 297 -8.98 10.84 -29.14
N ASP A 298 -8.89 12.11 -28.73
CA ASP A 298 -8.13 13.13 -29.46
C ASP A 298 -6.61 13.05 -29.22
N ARG A 299 -6.17 12.14 -28.33
CA ARG A 299 -4.77 11.83 -28.00
C ARG A 299 -3.93 13.03 -27.56
N ARG A 300 -4.55 14.06 -26.98
CA ARG A 300 -3.81 15.23 -26.46
C ARG A 300 -3.15 14.99 -25.11
N GLU A 301 -3.76 14.16 -24.28
CA GLU A 301 -3.32 13.90 -22.91
C GLU A 301 -2.63 12.54 -22.84
N LEU A 302 -1.31 12.48 -23.00
CA LEU A 302 -0.53 11.25 -22.80
C LEU A 302 -0.46 10.94 -21.30
N LEU A 303 -1.02 9.81 -20.87
CA LEU A 303 -1.07 9.40 -19.46
C LEU A 303 -0.01 8.36 -19.13
N LEU A 304 0.17 7.39 -20.04
CA LEU A 304 1.15 6.32 -19.90
C LEU A 304 1.90 6.14 -21.21
N GLU A 305 3.22 6.00 -21.12
CA GLU A 305 4.05 5.46 -22.21
C GLU A 305 4.97 4.38 -21.66
N LEU A 306 4.81 3.17 -22.16
CA LEU A 306 5.61 2.01 -21.82
C LEU A 306 6.37 1.57 -23.08
N ARG A 307 7.70 1.59 -23.02
CA ARG A 307 8.56 1.00 -24.05
C ARG A 307 9.32 -0.16 -23.45
N ALA A 308 9.07 -1.36 -23.95
CA ALA A 308 9.62 -2.58 -23.36
C ALA A 308 10.07 -3.60 -24.40
N ARG A 309 11.00 -4.46 -24.01
CA ARG A 309 11.48 -5.59 -24.82
C ARG A 309 11.84 -6.77 -23.92
N ARG A 310 11.96 -7.95 -24.53
CA ARG A 310 12.57 -9.12 -23.86
C ARG A 310 14.08 -8.97 -23.86
N ASP A 311 14.73 -9.20 -22.73
CA ASP A 311 16.17 -9.07 -22.56
C ASP A 311 16.77 -10.33 -21.96
N ARG A 312 17.74 -10.93 -22.66
CA ARG A 312 18.54 -12.08 -22.19
C ARG A 312 20.01 -11.73 -21.95
N ALA A 313 20.36 -10.46 -22.15
CA ALA A 313 21.75 -10.01 -22.18
C ALA A 313 22.22 -9.49 -20.82
N THR A 314 21.32 -8.89 -20.03
CA THR A 314 21.68 -8.17 -18.81
C THR A 314 22.09 -9.09 -17.67
N ILE A 315 21.31 -10.15 -17.40
CA ILE A 315 21.64 -11.17 -16.40
C ILE A 315 21.71 -12.53 -17.10
N PRO A 316 22.92 -13.07 -17.32
CA PRO A 316 23.09 -14.34 -18.02
C PRO A 316 22.29 -15.48 -17.38
N GLY A 317 21.55 -16.21 -18.21
CA GLY A 317 20.72 -17.34 -17.79
C GLY A 317 19.28 -16.98 -17.39
N PHE A 318 18.92 -15.70 -17.43
CA PHE A 318 17.56 -15.22 -17.17
C PHE A 318 17.02 -14.40 -18.34
N GLU A 319 15.71 -14.38 -18.48
CA GLU A 319 15.03 -13.53 -19.45
C GLU A 319 14.14 -12.50 -18.74
N LEU A 320 14.40 -11.22 -18.98
CA LEU A 320 13.73 -10.11 -18.30
C LEU A 320 12.76 -9.40 -19.24
N LEU A 321 11.71 -8.82 -18.68
CA LEU A 321 10.98 -7.72 -19.31
C LEU A 321 11.76 -6.43 -19.05
N TRP A 322 12.50 -5.96 -20.05
CA TRP A 322 13.32 -4.76 -19.92
C TRP A 322 12.53 -3.52 -20.33
N LEU A 323 12.31 -2.62 -19.37
CA LEU A 323 11.66 -1.33 -19.58
C LEU A 323 12.72 -0.31 -20.02
N GLU A 324 12.67 0.09 -21.28
CA GLU A 324 13.51 1.18 -21.81
C GLU A 324 12.94 2.54 -21.39
N TRP A 325 11.62 2.62 -21.23
CA TRP A 325 10.92 3.82 -20.78
C TRP A 325 9.61 3.45 -20.08
N LEU A 326 9.32 4.16 -18.99
CA LEU A 326 8.02 4.13 -18.33
C LEU A 326 7.66 5.56 -17.90
N LEU A 327 6.62 6.10 -18.53
CA LEU A 327 6.01 7.37 -18.16
C LEU A 327 4.66 7.10 -17.52
N LEU A 328 4.39 7.75 -16.39
CA LEU A 328 3.10 7.77 -15.71
C LEU A 328 2.83 9.20 -15.24
N GLN A 329 1.95 9.90 -15.94
CA GLN A 329 1.73 11.32 -15.68
C GLN A 329 0.25 11.70 -15.77
N ASN A 330 -0.13 12.75 -15.05
CA ASN A 330 -1.45 13.35 -15.10
C ASN A 330 -1.33 14.81 -15.60
N PRO A 331 -1.56 15.06 -16.90
CA PRO A 331 -1.47 16.40 -17.49
C PRO A 331 -2.46 17.43 -16.94
N ARG A 332 -3.51 16.99 -16.22
CA ARG A 332 -4.55 17.86 -15.64
C ARG A 332 -4.17 18.41 -14.28
N LEU A 333 -3.12 17.88 -13.66
CA LEU A 333 -2.63 18.35 -12.38
C LEU A 333 -1.51 19.37 -12.57
N ALA A 334 -1.40 20.30 -11.62
CA ALA A 334 -0.28 21.23 -11.51
C ALA A 334 0.63 20.83 -10.35
N PHE A 335 1.92 21.11 -10.48
CA PHE A 335 2.85 21.02 -9.35
C PHE A 335 2.49 22.05 -8.28
N THR A 336 2.74 21.69 -7.03
CA THR A 336 2.49 22.54 -5.87
C THR A 336 3.79 22.78 -5.09
N ALA A 337 3.76 23.69 -4.11
CA ALA A 337 4.96 23.97 -3.30
C ALA A 337 5.40 22.76 -2.46
N ASP A 338 4.45 21.95 -2.01
CA ASP A 338 4.68 20.69 -1.27
C ASP A 338 5.05 19.52 -2.20
N ARG A 339 4.67 19.59 -3.48
CA ARG A 339 4.99 18.58 -4.51
C ARG A 339 5.55 19.26 -5.77
N PRO A 340 6.79 19.78 -5.71
CA PRO A 340 7.41 20.43 -6.86
C PRO A 340 7.83 19.40 -7.91
N ALA A 341 8.08 19.87 -9.14
CA ALA A 341 8.58 19.03 -10.22
C ALA A 341 9.96 18.46 -9.89
N LEU A 342 10.12 17.14 -9.98
CA LEU A 342 11.41 16.47 -9.88
C LEU A 342 12.12 16.44 -11.25
N PRO A 343 13.45 16.23 -11.31
CA PRO A 343 14.18 16.15 -12.56
C PRO A 343 13.53 15.21 -13.59
N GLY A 344 13.33 15.69 -14.82
CA GLY A 344 12.71 14.91 -15.89
C GLY A 344 11.18 14.86 -15.88
N GLN A 345 10.50 15.39 -14.86
CA GLN A 345 9.04 15.46 -14.83
C GLN A 345 8.51 16.67 -15.61
N GLN A 346 7.49 16.43 -16.44
CA GLN A 346 6.73 17.49 -17.13
C GLN A 346 5.38 17.74 -16.46
N HIS A 347 4.79 16.72 -15.86
CA HIS A 347 3.52 16.77 -15.15
C HIS A 347 3.60 15.95 -13.85
N PRO A 348 2.73 16.21 -12.86
CA PRO A 348 2.60 15.36 -11.69
C PRO A 348 2.32 13.91 -12.08
N GLY A 349 2.75 12.97 -11.22
CA GLY A 349 2.57 11.54 -11.48
C GLY A 349 1.09 11.13 -11.53
N LEU A 350 0.79 10.11 -12.35
CA LEU A 350 -0.57 9.58 -12.50
C LEU A 350 -1.11 8.90 -11.22
N GLY A 351 -0.23 8.49 -10.31
CA GLY A 351 -0.60 7.77 -9.08
C GLY A 351 -0.80 6.26 -9.26
N MET A 352 -0.65 5.74 -10.48
CA MET A 352 -0.96 4.34 -10.83
C MET A 352 0.24 3.40 -10.93
N LEU A 353 1.39 3.75 -10.31
CA LEU A 353 2.62 2.94 -10.44
C LEU A 353 2.44 1.51 -9.92
N ARG A 354 1.65 1.32 -8.85
CA ARG A 354 1.42 0.00 -8.23
C ARG A 354 0.63 -0.90 -9.19
N GLU A 355 -0.42 -0.37 -9.79
CA GLU A 355 -1.27 -1.02 -10.78
C GLU A 355 -0.48 -1.35 -12.05
N THR A 356 0.35 -0.41 -12.52
CA THR A 356 1.22 -0.65 -13.69
C THR A 356 2.21 -1.77 -13.42
N LEU A 357 2.91 -1.74 -12.27
CA LEU A 357 3.85 -2.79 -11.91
C LEU A 357 3.15 -4.15 -11.78
N ALA A 358 1.96 -4.21 -11.18
CA ALA A 358 1.19 -5.44 -11.09
C ALA A 358 0.83 -6.00 -12.48
N ALA A 359 0.38 -5.14 -13.41
CA ALA A 359 0.12 -5.55 -14.79
C ALA A 359 1.39 -6.09 -15.48
N LEU A 360 2.56 -5.47 -15.27
CA LEU A 360 3.83 -5.94 -15.82
C LEU A 360 4.27 -7.28 -15.20
N VAL A 361 4.01 -7.52 -13.91
CA VAL A 361 4.26 -8.83 -13.28
C VAL A 361 3.41 -9.91 -13.94
N LEU A 362 2.16 -9.62 -14.29
CA LEU A 362 1.31 -10.56 -15.02
C LEU A 362 1.83 -10.86 -16.42
N VAL A 363 2.38 -9.85 -17.11
CA VAL A 363 3.06 -10.05 -18.40
C VAL A 363 4.22 -11.02 -18.22
N CYS A 364 5.06 -10.84 -17.19
CA CYS A 364 6.14 -11.77 -16.87
C CYS A 364 5.62 -13.18 -16.57
N ASP A 365 4.58 -13.33 -15.72
CA ASP A 365 3.99 -14.63 -15.37
C ASP A 365 3.43 -15.36 -16.60
N ARG A 366 2.80 -14.62 -17.53
CA ARG A 366 2.24 -15.12 -18.78
C ARG A 366 3.34 -15.57 -19.75
N LEU A 367 4.36 -14.73 -19.92
CA LEU A 367 5.46 -14.97 -20.86
C LEU A 367 6.61 -15.80 -20.27
N LYS A 368 6.47 -16.23 -19.01
CA LYS A 368 7.49 -16.99 -18.26
C LYS A 368 8.83 -16.26 -18.19
N LEU A 369 8.78 -14.95 -17.97
CA LEU A 369 9.95 -14.10 -17.77
C LEU A 369 10.34 -14.11 -16.30
N ASP A 370 11.64 -13.94 -16.04
CA ASP A 370 12.23 -14.08 -14.71
C ASP A 370 12.10 -12.83 -13.84
N GLY A 371 11.92 -11.65 -14.45
CA GLY A 371 11.82 -10.38 -13.73
C GLY A 371 11.58 -9.19 -14.64
N ILE A 372 11.43 -8.02 -14.04
CA ILE A 372 11.30 -6.73 -14.73
C ILE A 372 12.58 -5.95 -14.54
N GLY A 373 13.26 -5.57 -15.62
CA GLY A 373 14.45 -4.75 -15.57
C GLY A 373 14.16 -3.30 -15.94
N VAL A 374 14.80 -2.35 -15.25
CA VAL A 374 14.64 -0.91 -15.48
C VAL A 374 16.01 -0.24 -15.44
N THR A 375 16.14 0.88 -16.14
CA THR A 375 17.27 1.79 -15.95
C THR A 375 16.77 3.08 -15.31
N ALA A 376 17.13 3.31 -14.05
CA ALA A 376 16.75 4.53 -13.36
C ALA A 376 17.63 5.70 -13.83
N SER A 377 17.11 6.51 -14.75
CA SER A 377 17.82 7.68 -15.31
C SER A 377 17.98 8.83 -14.33
N HIS A 378 17.12 8.90 -13.31
CA HIS A 378 17.14 9.90 -12.24
C HIS A 378 17.29 9.24 -10.87
N PHE A 379 17.72 10.00 -9.87
CA PHE A 379 17.92 9.51 -8.50
C PHE A 379 16.60 9.18 -7.81
N HIS A 380 15.57 10.02 -7.98
CA HIS A 380 14.31 9.85 -7.26
C HIS A 380 13.53 8.58 -7.61
N PRO A 381 13.41 8.10 -8.87
CA PRO A 381 12.71 6.86 -9.16
C PRO A 381 13.47 5.66 -8.59
N ALA A 382 14.82 5.69 -8.62
CA ALA A 382 15.63 4.68 -7.96
C ALA A 382 15.38 4.66 -6.45
N ALA A 383 15.33 5.84 -5.81
CA ALA A 383 15.14 5.96 -4.37
C ALA A 383 13.74 5.48 -3.94
N GLN A 384 12.71 5.76 -4.73
CA GLN A 384 11.35 5.27 -4.51
C GLN A 384 11.20 3.75 -4.68
N SER A 385 12.16 3.10 -5.34
CA SER A 385 12.06 1.70 -5.76
C SER A 385 13.10 0.79 -5.09
N VAL A 386 13.98 1.34 -4.25
CA VAL A 386 15.17 0.64 -3.74
C VAL A 386 14.83 -0.51 -2.78
N ASP A 387 13.71 -0.43 -2.08
CA ASP A 387 13.27 -1.49 -1.16
C ASP A 387 12.70 -2.71 -1.91
N THR A 388 12.40 -2.53 -3.20
CA THR A 388 11.68 -3.52 -4.01
C THR A 388 12.56 -4.07 -5.13
N LEU A 389 13.48 -3.27 -5.68
CA LEU A 389 14.35 -3.64 -6.81
C LEU A 389 15.78 -3.92 -6.35
N CYS A 390 16.41 -4.91 -6.98
CA CYS A 390 17.82 -5.23 -6.80
C CYS A 390 18.69 -4.57 -7.87
N PHE A 391 19.86 -4.05 -7.51
CA PHE A 391 20.82 -3.54 -8.50
C PHE A 391 21.42 -4.68 -9.33
N VAL A 392 21.49 -4.52 -10.65
CA VAL A 392 22.14 -5.51 -11.52
C VAL A 392 23.62 -5.64 -11.16
N ASP A 393 24.30 -4.51 -10.94
CA ASP A 393 25.65 -4.48 -10.38
C ASP A 393 25.58 -4.33 -8.85
N PRO A 394 25.97 -5.34 -8.06
CA PRO A 394 25.90 -5.26 -6.60
C PRO A 394 26.75 -4.14 -6.01
N ARG A 395 27.74 -3.61 -6.75
CA ARG A 395 28.59 -2.49 -6.28
C ARG A 395 27.82 -1.16 -6.19
N ASP A 396 26.70 -1.05 -6.89
CA ASP A 396 25.88 0.15 -6.87
C ASP A 396 25.05 0.28 -5.59
N ALA A 397 24.70 -0.85 -4.96
CA ALA A 397 23.89 -0.87 -3.75
C ALA A 397 24.47 -0.06 -2.57
N PRO A 398 25.74 -0.27 -2.13
CA PRO A 398 26.30 0.50 -1.03
C PRO A 398 26.51 1.98 -1.37
N VAL A 399 26.87 2.30 -2.63
CA VAL A 399 27.00 3.68 -3.11
C VAL A 399 25.65 4.38 -3.03
N PHE A 400 24.61 3.74 -3.54
CA PHE A 400 23.25 4.29 -3.56
C PHE A 400 22.70 4.53 -2.14
N ARG A 401 22.86 3.56 -1.23
CA ARG A 401 22.45 3.75 0.18
C ARG A 401 23.23 4.87 0.86
N GLY A 402 24.52 5.02 0.53
CA GLY A 402 25.33 6.17 0.95
C GLY A 402 24.75 7.51 0.49
N LEU A 403 24.31 7.61 -0.77
CA LEU A 403 23.66 8.81 -1.31
C LEU A 403 22.33 9.10 -0.61
N VAL A 404 21.44 8.11 -0.52
CA VAL A 404 20.12 8.24 0.13
C VAL A 404 20.27 8.80 1.55
N ARG A 405 21.18 8.23 2.36
CA ARG A 405 21.42 8.75 3.71
C ARG A 405 22.01 10.15 3.73
N SER A 406 22.86 10.49 2.76
CA SER A 406 23.50 11.81 2.69
C SER A 406 22.50 12.92 2.37
N VAL A 407 21.38 12.60 1.71
CA VAL A 407 20.32 13.56 1.36
C VAL A 407 19.01 13.35 2.13
N ALA A 408 18.95 12.41 3.08
CA ALA A 408 17.72 12.04 3.79
C ALA A 408 17.06 13.19 4.55
N ALA A 409 17.83 14.20 4.97
CA ALA A 409 17.32 15.38 5.67
C ALA A 409 16.87 16.51 4.72
N LEU A 410 17.07 16.36 3.41
CA LEU A 410 16.67 17.34 2.41
C LEU A 410 15.28 17.01 1.85
N PRO A 411 14.47 18.01 1.47
CA PRO A 411 13.27 17.72 0.70
C PRO A 411 13.63 17.08 -0.64
N ALA A 412 12.72 16.26 -1.18
CA ALA A 412 13.00 15.35 -2.30
C ALA A 412 13.66 16.04 -3.51
N LEU A 413 13.17 17.23 -3.89
CA LEU A 413 13.74 18.00 -5.01
C LEU A 413 15.19 18.41 -4.73
N GLN A 414 15.49 19.00 -3.56
CA GLN A 414 16.86 19.38 -3.22
C GLN A 414 17.78 18.16 -3.15
N GLY A 415 17.30 17.03 -2.60
CA GLY A 415 18.05 15.79 -2.56
C GLY A 415 18.40 15.26 -3.95
N SER A 416 17.42 15.20 -4.85
CA SER A 416 17.64 14.80 -6.24
C SER A 416 18.60 15.73 -6.98
N LEU A 417 18.43 17.05 -6.85
CA LEU A 417 19.31 18.02 -7.48
C LEU A 417 20.75 17.95 -6.93
N ALA A 418 20.93 17.69 -5.64
CA ALA A 418 22.26 17.54 -5.06
C ALA A 418 23.01 16.32 -5.62
N VAL A 419 22.32 15.19 -5.79
CA VAL A 419 22.90 13.96 -6.34
C VAL A 419 23.16 14.11 -7.85
N GLU A 420 22.17 14.60 -8.61
CA GLU A 420 22.24 14.66 -10.07
C GLU A 420 23.08 15.84 -10.57
N GLY A 421 23.08 16.96 -9.86
CA GLY A 421 23.81 18.17 -10.21
C GLY A 421 25.30 18.15 -9.86
N GLY A 422 25.83 17.04 -9.32
CA GLY A 422 27.23 16.93 -8.92
C GLY A 422 27.59 17.74 -7.67
N GLY A 423 26.60 18.04 -6.81
CA GLY A 423 26.77 18.80 -5.58
C GLY A 423 27.36 17.98 -4.42
N LEU A 424 27.64 16.69 -4.63
CA LEU A 424 28.15 15.79 -3.62
C LEU A 424 29.59 15.34 -3.95
N VAL A 425 30.42 15.24 -2.91
CA VAL A 425 31.77 14.65 -2.99
C VAL A 425 31.87 13.47 -2.03
N ASP A 426 32.61 12.44 -2.42
CA ASP A 426 32.97 11.35 -1.53
C ASP A 426 33.93 11.88 -0.45
N ALA A 427 33.57 11.69 0.82
CA ALA A 427 34.30 12.27 1.94
C ALA A 427 35.70 11.66 2.16
N ALA A 428 35.94 10.44 1.67
CA ALA A 428 37.22 9.77 1.80
C ALA A 428 38.20 10.14 0.68
N THR A 429 37.69 10.29 -0.56
CA THR A 429 38.52 10.54 -1.75
C THR A 429 38.53 12.00 -2.21
N GLY A 430 37.54 12.80 -1.78
CA GLY A 430 37.33 14.16 -2.25
C GLY A 430 36.82 14.24 -3.69
N GLN A 431 36.52 13.12 -4.35
CA GLN A 431 36.04 13.09 -5.73
C GLN A 431 34.57 13.47 -5.81
N ALA A 432 34.22 14.31 -6.79
CA ALA A 432 32.84 14.65 -7.08
C ALA A 432 32.06 13.44 -7.58
N PHE A 433 30.90 13.19 -6.97
CA PHE A 433 29.98 12.18 -7.42
C PHE A 433 29.24 12.68 -8.67
N ARG A 434 29.10 11.81 -9.67
CA ARG A 434 28.28 12.07 -10.85
C ARG A 434 27.24 10.98 -10.95
N TRP A 435 25.97 11.39 -10.95
CA TRP A 435 24.88 10.47 -11.21
C TRP A 435 25.06 9.82 -12.59
N ARG A 436 24.86 8.51 -12.62
CA ARG A 436 24.76 7.73 -13.84
C ARG A 436 23.49 6.90 -13.75
N PRO A 437 22.84 6.58 -14.88
CA PRO A 437 21.69 5.67 -14.86
C PRO A 437 22.07 4.32 -14.23
N LEU A 438 21.22 3.83 -13.34
CA LEU A 438 21.44 2.58 -12.60
C LEU A 438 20.48 1.49 -13.09
N ALA A 439 21.05 0.36 -13.50
CA ALA A 439 20.29 -0.81 -13.90
C ALA A 439 19.80 -1.57 -12.66
N MET A 440 18.49 -1.76 -12.58
CA MET A 440 17.82 -2.41 -11.46
C MET A 440 16.82 -3.44 -11.97
N VAL A 441 16.54 -4.46 -11.15
CA VAL A 441 15.64 -5.56 -11.52
C VAL A 441 14.71 -5.87 -10.36
N TYR A 442 13.42 -6.02 -10.67
CA TYR A 442 12.43 -6.63 -9.81
C TYR A 442 12.39 -8.15 -10.08
N PRO A 443 12.91 -8.99 -9.17
CA PRO A 443 13.00 -10.43 -9.39
C PRO A 443 11.65 -11.15 -9.15
N ILE A 444 11.13 -11.81 -10.18
CA ILE A 444 9.83 -12.50 -10.12
C ILE A 444 10.02 -14.00 -9.92
N SER A 445 10.85 -14.65 -10.76
CA SER A 445 11.03 -16.10 -10.68
C SER A 445 11.80 -16.50 -9.41
N PRO A 446 11.51 -17.67 -8.81
CA PRO A 446 12.28 -18.18 -7.68
C PRO A 446 13.77 -18.30 -7.97
N ALA A 447 14.13 -18.66 -9.20
CA ALA A 447 15.51 -18.81 -9.64
C ALA A 447 16.26 -17.47 -9.66
N LEU A 448 15.61 -16.39 -10.15
CA LEU A 448 16.22 -15.06 -10.17
C LEU A 448 16.29 -14.45 -8.78
N ARG A 449 15.27 -14.66 -7.93
CA ARG A 449 15.34 -14.27 -6.51
C ARG A 449 16.53 -14.93 -5.82
N ALA A 450 16.67 -16.24 -5.96
CA ALA A 450 17.82 -16.99 -5.41
C ALA A 450 19.17 -16.51 -5.97
N TRP A 451 19.21 -15.97 -7.20
CA TRP A 451 20.43 -15.38 -7.77
C TRP A 451 20.91 -14.15 -6.98
N PHE A 452 19.99 -13.25 -6.63
CA PHE A 452 20.28 -12.06 -5.81
C PHE A 452 20.58 -12.41 -4.35
N GLU A 453 20.22 -13.61 -3.92
CA GLU A 453 20.50 -14.11 -2.57
C GLU A 453 21.86 -14.80 -2.41
N ARG A 454 22.60 -15.01 -3.51
CA ARG A 454 23.92 -15.66 -3.47
C ARG A 454 24.90 -14.88 -2.59
N ASP A 455 25.72 -15.61 -1.83
CA ASP A 455 26.70 -15.02 -0.91
C ASP A 455 27.61 -13.99 -1.57
N ASN A 456 28.07 -14.23 -2.81
CA ASN A 456 28.92 -13.26 -3.50
C ASN A 456 28.18 -11.95 -3.82
N TYR A 457 26.91 -12.02 -4.25
CA TYR A 457 26.11 -10.82 -4.48
C TYR A 457 25.88 -10.09 -3.17
N ARG A 458 25.36 -10.78 -2.14
CA ARG A 458 25.06 -10.19 -0.83
C ARG A 458 26.28 -9.56 -0.17
N ARG A 459 27.45 -10.20 -0.26
CA ARG A 459 28.71 -9.68 0.29
C ARG A 459 29.12 -8.36 -0.35
N ILE A 460 29.01 -8.24 -1.67
CA ILE A 460 29.34 -7.00 -2.39
C ILE A 460 28.28 -5.93 -2.13
N ALA A 461 27.00 -6.32 -2.20
CA ALA A 461 25.87 -5.42 -2.00
C ALA A 461 25.77 -4.90 -0.55
N SER A 462 26.34 -5.60 0.42
CA SER A 462 26.39 -5.22 1.85
C SER A 462 27.74 -4.62 2.26
N ALA A 463 28.59 -4.26 1.29
CA ALA A 463 29.86 -3.61 1.59
C ALA A 463 29.66 -2.27 2.34
N ALA A 464 30.74 -1.79 2.95
CA ALA A 464 30.75 -0.50 3.64
C ALA A 464 30.30 0.62 2.70
N GLU A 465 29.43 1.48 3.21
CA GLU A 465 28.75 2.47 2.39
C GLU A 465 29.55 3.78 2.42
N PRO A 466 29.87 4.37 1.26
CA PRO A 466 30.57 5.65 1.21
C PRO A 466 29.76 6.75 1.89
N ARG A 467 30.48 7.71 2.47
CA ARG A 467 29.87 8.94 3.01
C ARG A 467 30.02 10.05 2.00
N PHE A 468 28.90 10.64 1.58
CA PHE A 468 28.90 11.80 0.70
C PHE A 468 28.64 13.08 1.51
N VAL A 469 29.31 14.16 1.13
CA VAL A 469 29.12 15.49 1.74
C VAL A 469 28.95 16.53 0.65
N ALA A 470 28.32 17.66 0.97
CA ALA A 470 28.17 18.77 0.03
C ALA A 470 29.54 19.29 -0.43
N ALA A 471 29.69 19.53 -1.74
CA ALA A 471 30.86 20.19 -2.29
C ALA A 471 30.99 21.59 -1.67
N ARG A 472 32.17 21.94 -1.14
CA ARG A 472 32.43 23.32 -0.70
C ARG A 472 32.41 24.24 -1.93
N PRO A 473 31.79 25.44 -1.86
CA PRO A 473 31.91 26.41 -2.93
C PRO A 473 33.40 26.74 -3.16
N PRO A 474 33.83 26.98 -4.42
CA PRO A 474 35.19 27.40 -4.69
C PRO A 474 35.50 28.68 -3.90
N ALA A 475 36.69 28.69 -3.26
CA ALA A 475 37.17 29.78 -2.42
C ALA A 475 37.50 31.04 -3.21
#